data_AF-A0A934G8A7-F1
#
_entry.id   AF-A0A934G8A7-F1
#
_cell.length_a   1.000
_cell.length_b   1.000
_cell.length_c   1.000
_cell.angle_alpha   90.00
_cell.angle_beta   90.00
_cell.angle_gamma   90.00
#
_symmetry.space_group_name_H-M   'P 1'
#
loop_
_entity.id
_entity.type
_entity.pdbx_description
1 polymer ?
#
loop_
_entity_poly.entity_id
_entity_poly.type
_entity_poly.pdbx_seq_one_letter_code
_entity_poly.pdbx_strand_id
1 'polypeptide(L)'
;MAALAVVLVDSSVWIDLLRDAQTAQTLALRQLLPEGEAALAPVIYQEILQGAASSERFTRLKRYFHTLPFLNPVHPVQTWEAAADLYVRCRTMCGQWGQVLH
;
A
#
# COMPACT_ATOMS: atom_id res chain seq x y z
N MET A 1 19.28 20.05 -4.41
CA MET A 1 18.04 19.48 -4.95
C MET A 1 17.25 18.93 -3.78
N ALA A 2 16.13 19.56 -3.42
CA ALA A 2 15.27 19.03 -2.36
C ALA A 2 14.77 17.65 -2.80
N ALA A 3 14.89 16.64 -1.93
CA ALA A 3 14.25 15.36 -2.19
C ALA A 3 12.74 15.60 -2.24
N LEU A 4 12.12 15.31 -3.38
CA LEU A 4 10.66 15.23 -3.49
C LEU A 4 10.20 14.19 -2.46
N ALA A 5 9.32 14.57 -1.54
CA ALA A 5 8.86 13.70 -0.48
C ALA A 5 7.83 12.72 -1.06
N VAL A 6 8.28 11.54 -1.44
CA VAL A 6 7.39 10.48 -1.94
C VAL A 6 6.77 9.72 -0.77
N VAL A 7 5.44 9.60 -0.77
CA VAL A 7 4.64 8.90 0.23
C VAL A 7 4.20 7.55 -0.32
N LEU A 8 4.56 6.47 0.38
CA LEU A 8 4.03 5.13 0.09
C LEU A 8 2.61 5.02 0.64
N VAL A 9 1.64 4.69 -0.22
CA VAL A 9 0.22 4.66 0.14
C VAL A 9 -0.32 3.23 0.17
N ASP A 10 -0.90 2.83 1.30
CA ASP A 10 -1.47 1.50 1.55
C ASP A 10 -2.67 1.18 0.63
N SER A 11 -2.90 -0.11 0.35
CA SER A 11 -3.99 -0.57 -0.52
C SER A 11 -5.38 -0.18 -0.03
N SER A 12 -5.61 -0.13 1.29
CA SER A 12 -6.90 0.29 1.86
C SER A 12 -7.29 1.71 1.44
N VAL A 13 -6.34 2.65 1.41
CA VAL A 13 -6.59 4.05 1.01
C VAL A 13 -6.92 4.14 -0.48
N TRP A 14 -6.23 3.37 -1.32
CA TRP A 14 -6.56 3.27 -2.74
C TRP A 14 -7.95 2.67 -2.96
N ILE A 15 -8.29 1.61 -2.23
CA ILE A 15 -9.60 0.97 -2.31
C ILE A 15 -10.71 1.94 -1.89
N ASP A 16 -10.51 2.71 -0.82
CA ASP A 16 -11.42 3.75 -0.36
C ASP A 16 -11.58 4.86 -1.40
N LEU A 17 -10.48 5.33 -2.01
CA LEU A 17 -10.52 6.30 -3.10
C LEU A 17 -11.32 5.76 -4.30
N LEU A 18 -11.12 4.49 -4.69
CA LEU A 18 -11.83 3.83 -5.79
C LEU A 18 -13.32 3.60 -5.50
N ARG A 19 -13.72 3.60 -4.22
CA ARG A 19 -15.11 3.54 -3.75
C ARG A 19 -15.72 4.92 -3.51
N ASP A 20 -14.98 5.97 -3.83
CA ASP A 20 -15.33 7.38 -3.59
C ASP A 20 -15.62 7.72 -2.11
N ALA A 21 -14.99 6.98 -1.19
CA ALA A 21 -15.08 7.27 0.23
C ALA A 21 -14.40 8.60 0.56
N GLN A 22 -15.03 9.38 1.43
CA GLN A 22 -14.52 10.67 1.91
C GLN A 22 -13.94 10.49 3.31
N THR A 23 -12.66 10.17 3.37
CA THR A 23 -11.90 10.01 4.62
C THR A 23 -10.75 11.02 4.65
N ALA A 24 -10.17 11.25 5.82
CA ALA A 24 -8.98 12.12 5.91
C ALA A 24 -7.83 11.60 5.01
N GLN A 25 -7.72 10.28 4.88
CA GLN A 25 -6.70 9.60 4.07
C GLN A 25 -6.97 9.78 2.58
N THR A 26 -8.22 9.64 2.11
CA THR A 26 -8.51 9.86 0.68
C THR A 26 -8.42 11.33 0.30
N LEU A 27 -8.72 12.25 1.21
CA LEU A 27 -8.48 13.70 1.02
C LEU A 27 -6.99 14.01 0.90
N ALA A 28 -6.15 13.47 1.79
CA ALA A 28 -4.70 13.63 1.70
C ALA A 28 -4.14 13.02 0.40
N LEU A 29 -4.60 11.82 0.02
CA LEU A 29 -4.19 11.18 -1.23
C LEU A 29 -4.52 12.04 -2.46
N ARG A 30 -5.69 12.69 -2.49
CA ARG A 30 -6.07 13.60 -3.59
C ARG A 30 -5.15 14.83 -3.70
N GLN A 31 -4.49 15.24 -2.61
CA GLN A 31 -3.50 16.31 -2.63
C GLN A 31 -2.13 15.84 -3.14
N LEU A 32 -1.75 14.59 -2.88
CA LEU A 32 -0.46 14.00 -3.30
C LEU A 32 -0.45 13.59 -4.78
N LEU A 33 -1.61 13.23 -5.35
CA LEU A 33 -1.71 12.73 -6.72
C LEU A 33 -1.26 13.75 -7.79
N PRO A 34 -1.70 15.03 -7.76
CA PRO A 34 -1.26 16.03 -8.73
C PRO A 34 0.24 16.34 -8.67
N GLU A 35 0.84 16.26 -7.49
CA GLU A 35 2.27 16.53 -7.27
C GLU A 35 3.16 15.32 -7.63
N GLY A 36 2.56 14.17 -7.96
CA GLY A 36 3.30 12.94 -8.25
C GLY A 36 4.00 12.35 -7.02
N GLU A 37 3.51 12.68 -5.82
CA GLU A 37 4.12 12.28 -4.55
C GLU A 37 3.51 11.00 -3.95
N ALA A 38 2.39 10.52 -4.48
CA ALA A 38 1.79 9.25 -4.08
C ALA A 38 2.42 8.06 -4.82
N ALA A 39 2.96 7.10 -4.09
CA ALA A 39 3.64 5.93 -4.65
C ALA A 39 3.06 4.59 -4.18
N LEU A 40 3.41 3.55 -4.95
CA LEU A 40 3.00 2.16 -4.73
C LEU A 40 4.23 1.27 -4.48
N ALA A 41 4.07 0.25 -3.65
CA ALA A 41 4.95 -0.91 -3.70
C ALA A 41 4.34 -1.96 -4.67
N PRO A 42 5.14 -2.86 -5.25
CA PRO A 42 4.64 -3.92 -6.13
C PRO A 42 3.51 -4.76 -5.51
N VAL A 43 3.58 -5.04 -4.20
CA VAL A 43 2.53 -5.80 -3.49
C VAL A 43 1.19 -5.04 -3.42
N ILE A 44 1.22 -3.73 -3.17
CA ILE A 44 0.01 -2.90 -3.14
C ILE A 44 -0.65 -2.88 -4.54
N TYR A 45 0.16 -2.75 -5.59
CA TYR A 45 -0.34 -2.80 -6.95
C TYR A 45 -0.99 -4.16 -7.28
N GLN A 46 -0.37 -5.26 -6.85
CA GLN A 46 -0.94 -6.59 -7.01
C GLN A 46 -2.31 -6.71 -6.30
N GLU A 47 -2.41 -6.28 -5.03
CA GLU A 47 -3.65 -6.32 -4.25
C GLU A 47 -4.78 -5.55 -4.93
N ILE A 48 -4.49 -4.34 -5.41
CA ILE A 48 -5.47 -3.50 -6.12
C ILE A 48 -5.98 -4.19 -7.39
N LEU A 49 -5.09 -4.79 -8.19
CA LEU A 49 -5.47 -5.48 -9.41
C LEU A 49 -6.29 -6.75 -9.13
N GLN A 50 -5.94 -7.51 -8.09
CA GLN A 50 -6.68 -8.71 -7.69
C GLN A 50 -8.09 -8.39 -7.19
N GLY A 51 -8.32 -7.18 -6.67
CA GLY A 51 -9.65 -6.70 -6.28
C GLY A 51 -10.59 -6.35 -7.46
N ALA A 52 -10.15 -6.49 -8.71
CA ALA A 52 -10.98 -6.18 -9.88
C ALA A 52 -12.10 -7.22 -10.09
N ALA A 53 -13.36 -6.76 -10.11
CA ALA A 53 -14.53 -7.62 -10.32
C ALA A 53 -14.71 -8.12 -11.79
N SER A 54 -13.92 -7.61 -12.73
CA SER A 54 -13.98 -8.00 -14.15
C SER A 54 -12.65 -7.73 -14.86
N SER A 55 -12.45 -8.36 -16.02
CA SER A 55 -11.30 -8.11 -16.90
C SER A 55 -11.23 -6.66 -17.41
N GLU A 56 -12.38 -6.04 -17.64
CA GLU A 56 -12.48 -4.63 -18.02
C GLU A 56 -12.01 -3.73 -16.87
N ARG A 57 -12.49 -3.97 -15.64
CA ARG A 57 -12.05 -3.22 -14.46
C ARG A 57 -10.56 -3.42 -14.18
N PHE A 58 -10.06 -4.65 -14.34
CA PHE A 58 -8.64 -4.96 -14.24
C PHE A 58 -7.81 -4.12 -15.22
N THR A 59 -8.23 -4.06 -16.49
CA THR A 59 -7.54 -3.30 -17.54
C THR A 59 -7.53 -1.81 -17.24
N ARG A 60 -8.65 -1.26 -16.74
CA ARG A 60 -8.74 0.14 -16.34
C ARG A 60 -7.84 0.46 -15.16
N LEU A 61 -7.84 -0.37 -14.12
CA LEU A 61 -6.96 -0.21 -12.95
C LEU A 61 -5.49 -0.30 -13.36
N LYS A 62 -5.11 -1.33 -14.14
CA LYS A 62 -3.75 -1.45 -14.69
C LYS A 62 -3.32 -0.19 -15.42
N ARG A 63 -4.17 0.34 -16.30
CA ARG A 63 -3.88 1.55 -17.07
C ARG A 63 -3.71 2.77 -16.17
N TYR A 64 -4.46 2.91 -15.10
CA TYR A 64 -4.30 4.04 -14.18
C TYR A 64 -3.05 3.87 -13.30
N PHE A 65 -2.92 2.75 -12.60
CA PHE A 65 -1.88 2.56 -11.59
C PHE A 65 -0.47 2.40 -12.17
N HIS A 66 -0.30 1.96 -13.42
CA HIS A 66 1.04 1.88 -14.03
C HIS A 66 1.69 3.25 -14.29
N THR A 67 0.93 4.36 -14.23
CA THR A 67 1.48 5.70 -14.41
C THR A 67 2.02 6.31 -13.11
N LEU A 68 1.76 5.66 -11.97
CA LEU A 68 2.18 6.16 -10.66
C LEU A 68 3.61 5.71 -10.33
N PRO A 69 4.34 6.45 -9.47
CA PRO A 69 5.64 6.03 -8.98
C PRO A 69 5.60 4.68 -8.26
N PHE A 70 6.59 3.82 -8.56
CA PHE A 70 6.81 2.55 -7.87
C PHE A 70 8.04 2.62 -6.98
N LEU A 71 7.87 2.34 -5.69
CA LEU A 71 8.95 2.10 -4.75
C LEU A 71 9.30 0.62 -4.79
N ASN A 72 10.35 0.30 -5.56
CA ASN A 72 10.87 -1.04 -5.64
C ASN A 72 11.88 -1.29 -4.50
N PRO A 73 11.81 -2.44 -3.83
CA PRO A 73 12.84 -2.82 -2.86
C PRO A 73 14.22 -2.86 -3.51
N VAL A 74 15.21 -2.23 -2.87
CA VAL A 74 16.62 -2.31 -3.30
C VAL A 74 17.13 -3.75 -3.18
N HIS A 75 16.67 -4.48 -2.17
CA HIS A 75 17.04 -5.86 -1.87
C HIS A 75 15.77 -6.72 -1.72
N PRO A 76 15.16 -7.18 -2.84
CA PRO A 76 13.84 -7.79 -2.81
C PRO A 76 13.69 -8.96 -1.83
N VAL A 77 14.61 -9.92 -1.85
CA VAL A 77 14.54 -11.10 -0.97
C VAL A 77 14.61 -10.68 0.50
N GLN A 78 15.60 -9.87 0.87
CA GLN A 78 15.81 -9.42 2.24
C GLN A 78 14.65 -8.55 2.76
N THR A 79 14.04 -7.74 1.90
CA THR A 79 12.86 -6.95 2.27
C THR A 79 11.69 -7.85 2.66
N TRP A 80 11.44 -8.91 1.90
CA TRP A 80 10.35 -9.85 2.21
C TRP A 80 10.68 -10.74 3.41
N GLU A 81 11.93 -11.14 3.59
CA GLU A 81 12.39 -11.83 4.80
C GLU A 81 12.18 -10.97 6.05
N ALA A 82 12.55 -9.69 6.00
CA ALA A 82 12.36 -8.74 7.09
C ALA A 82 10.86 -8.50 7.38
N ALA A 83 10.02 -8.45 6.35
CA ALA A 83 8.57 -8.36 6.51
C ALA A 83 7.98 -9.60 7.20
N ALA A 84 8.44 -10.80 6.82
CA ALA A 84 8.02 -12.05 7.45
C ALA A 84 8.45 -12.12 8.93
N ASP A 85 9.69 -11.72 9.24
CA ASP A 85 10.20 -11.62 10.60
C ASP A 85 9.37 -10.62 11.44
N LEU A 86 9.06 -9.45 10.88
CA LEU A 86 8.17 -8.48 11.53
C LEU A 86 6.81 -9.08 11.89
N TYR A 87 6.18 -9.81 10.96
CA TYR A 87 4.92 -10.49 11.21
C TYR A 87 5.03 -11.55 12.33
N VAL A 88 6.09 -12.36 12.31
CA VAL A 88 6.36 -13.36 13.36
C VAL A 88 6.47 -12.68 14.73
N ARG A 89 7.21 -11.57 14.84
CA ARG A 89 7.33 -10.81 16.09
C ARG A 89 5.98 -10.26 16.57
N CYS A 90 5.21 -9.64 15.69
CA CYS A 90 3.89 -9.11 16.06
C CYS A 90 2.94 -10.21 16.59
N ARG A 91 2.94 -11.38 15.93
CA ARG A 91 2.12 -12.52 16.33
C ARG A 91 2.56 -13.14 17.67
N THR A 92 3.88 -13.27 17.88
CA THR A 92 4.43 -13.86 19.11
C THR A 92 4.28 -12.93 20.32
N MET A 93 4.42 -11.62 20.13
CA MET A 93 4.15 -10.63 21.17
C MET A 93 2.70 -10.70 21.63
N CYS A 94 1.72 -10.75 20.70
CA CYS A 94 0.30 -10.81 21.05
C CYS A 94 -0.04 -12.04 21.92
N GLY A 95 0.65 -13.17 21.71
CA GLY A 95 0.54 -14.35 22.57
C GLY A 95 1.08 -14.16 23.99
N GLN A 96 2.06 -13.26 24.18
CA GLN A 96 2.57 -12.90 25.51
C GLN A 96 1.65 -11.92 26.25
N TRP A 97 1.00 -10.96 25.57
CA TRP A 97 0.04 -10.04 26.20
C TRP A 97 -1.20 -10.76 26.75
N GLY A 98 -1.59 -11.91 26.18
CA GLY A 98 -2.66 -12.77 26.72
C GLY A 98 -2.29 -13.44 28.06
N GLN A 99 -1.01 -13.55 28.40
CA GLN A 99 -0.53 -14.11 29.67
C GLN A 99 -0.36 -13.04 30.78
N VAL A 100 -0.43 -11.75 30.43
CA VAL A 100 -0.29 -10.62 31.36
C VAL A 100 -1.66 -10.05 31.79
N LEU A 101 -2.75 -10.51 31.18
CA LEU A 101 -4.13 -10.11 31.50
C LEU A 101 -4.87 -11.09 32.44
N HIS A 102 -4.14 -11.94 33.17
CA HIS A 102 -4.66 -12.78 34.27
C HIS A 102 -3.88 -12.50 35.56
#